data_AF-A0A1F1SRU2-F1
#
_entry.id   AF-A0A1F1SRU2-F1
#
_cell.length_a   1.000
_cell.length_b   1.000
_cell.length_c   1.000
_cell.angle_alpha   90.00
_cell.angle_beta   90.00
_cell.angle_gamma   90.00
#
_symmetry.space_group_name_H-M   'P 1'
#
loop_
_entity.id
_entity.type
_entity.pdbx_description
1 polymer ?
#
loop_
_entity_poly.entity_id
_entity_poly.type
_entity_poly.pdbx_seq_one_letter_code
_entity_poly.pdbx_strand_id
1 'polypeptide(L)'
;MKKMANTPSAREIAETMLAGFDKHYRLFREKSAQAKALFERRDWKGIQDLVAYRIQMYDRRVSEAADILTERLEGGSSDQLWAEAKKEYIALLVDHKQPELAETFFNSVSTKVLAKEYFNNRFIFVKPAASTEFIDSDPPVFCTFYPANAGLRGCLQRILRHFGWQVPFAHAAADVADILRAARRHFGKEWPPRELNLHVQVLNSAFYRNKSAYIFGQIVNGSSRHPFALAVVHDTEGRLKIDAALFDPKQISVLFSFARAYFLVDMPVPSGYVRFLREMLPMRSDGDFYTLLGLHKQGKNIFWREFTQHLRYSDDKFILAPGIKGLVMSVFTLPSFPYVFKVIKDTFGPNKDFDREYVQQKYLLVKKHDRVGRMADTLEFSDIPLPKVRCDEAFLNEMRTLAPSQIEETDDMVIIKHAYIEYRLTPLNLFMQKASPEEKAAAVIDYGFALKELASANIFPGDMLYKNFGMTRFGRVIFYDYDEIEYMTDCNFRKIPEAPNPEMEMSGEVWYPVHKGDVFPEEFAPFLLGEPDVRQVFLKHHRDLLTPEFWQGKKERLQQGLFDDFYPYPQSVRFNPEQTAEGLADDTDV
;
A
#
# COMPACT_ATOMS: atom_id res chain seq x y z
N MET A 1 -45.69 -30.31 -8.51
CA MET A 1 -45.62 -29.44 -7.32
C MET A 1 -44.42 -28.52 -7.47
N LYS A 2 -44.63 -27.24 -7.80
CA LYS A 2 -43.58 -26.22 -7.72
C LYS A 2 -43.15 -26.15 -6.24
N LYS A 3 -41.85 -26.32 -5.94
CA LYS A 3 -41.31 -25.93 -4.64
C LYS A 3 -41.64 -24.45 -4.47
N MET A 4 -42.55 -24.10 -3.56
CA MET A 4 -42.60 -22.75 -3.02
C MET A 4 -41.33 -22.59 -2.20
N ALA A 5 -40.26 -22.07 -2.81
CA ALA A 5 -39.11 -21.60 -2.06
C ALA A 5 -39.62 -20.47 -1.15
N ASN A 6 -39.60 -20.71 0.16
CA ASN A 6 -39.99 -19.71 1.14
C ASN A 6 -38.97 -18.56 1.02
N THR A 7 -39.40 -17.36 0.62
CA THR A 7 -38.53 -16.19 0.55
C THR A 7 -37.86 -15.99 1.92
N PRO A 8 -36.53 -15.85 2.00
CA PRO A 8 -35.85 -15.71 3.28
C PRO A 8 -36.32 -14.44 4.00
N SER A 9 -36.49 -14.54 5.31
CA SER A 9 -36.78 -13.40 6.17
C SER A 9 -35.61 -12.42 6.21
N ALA A 10 -35.90 -11.16 6.55
CA ALA A 10 -34.88 -10.11 6.75
C ALA A 10 -33.75 -10.55 7.70
N ARG A 11 -34.11 -11.27 8.76
CA ARG A 11 -33.15 -11.80 9.74
C ARG A 11 -32.26 -12.89 9.16
N GLU A 12 -32.82 -13.84 8.39
CA GLU A 12 -32.02 -14.88 7.73
C GLU A 12 -31.02 -14.31 6.72
N ILE A 13 -31.38 -13.23 6.02
CA ILE A 13 -30.46 -12.49 5.14
C ILE A 13 -29.32 -11.89 5.97
N ALA A 14 -29.64 -11.18 7.05
CA ALA A 14 -28.66 -10.56 7.93
C ALA A 14 -27.69 -11.58 8.55
N GLU A 15 -28.21 -12.70 9.08
CA GLU A 15 -27.42 -13.79 9.65
C GLU A 15 -26.53 -14.47 8.59
N THR A 16 -27.03 -14.64 7.36
CA THR A 16 -26.23 -15.19 6.24
C THR A 16 -25.06 -14.28 5.88
N MET A 17 -25.31 -12.96 5.81
CA MET A 17 -24.25 -11.98 5.55
C MET A 17 -23.21 -11.94 6.66
N LEU A 18 -23.66 -11.97 7.92
CA LEU A 18 -22.77 -11.93 9.08
C LEU A 18 -21.93 -13.20 9.16
N ALA A 19 -22.54 -14.38 8.96
CA ALA A 19 -21.80 -15.64 8.91
C ALA A 19 -20.75 -15.66 7.78
N GLY A 20 -21.06 -15.05 6.63
CA GLY A 20 -20.10 -14.86 5.54
C GLY A 20 -18.90 -13.98 5.95
N PHE A 21 -19.18 -12.89 6.65
CA PHE A 21 -18.16 -12.00 7.20
C PHE A 21 -17.32 -12.68 8.30
N ASP A 22 -17.94 -13.35 9.26
CA ASP A 22 -17.25 -14.03 10.36
C ASP A 22 -16.31 -15.11 9.83
N LYS A 23 -16.77 -15.88 8.83
CA LYS A 23 -15.94 -16.84 8.11
C LYS A 23 -14.76 -16.13 7.44
N HIS A 24 -14.99 -14.99 6.78
CA HIS A 24 -13.91 -14.22 6.16
C HIS A 24 -12.87 -13.78 7.19
N TYR A 25 -13.31 -13.10 8.24
CA TYR A 25 -12.40 -12.46 9.20
C TYR A 25 -11.64 -13.48 10.04
N ARG A 26 -12.29 -14.59 10.42
CA ARG A 26 -11.61 -15.73 11.06
C ARG A 26 -10.47 -16.26 10.20
N LEU A 27 -10.73 -16.52 8.91
CA LEU A 27 -9.68 -17.01 7.99
C LEU A 27 -8.58 -15.96 7.75
N PHE A 28 -8.94 -14.68 7.66
CA PHE A 28 -7.98 -13.58 7.54
C PHE A 28 -7.02 -13.54 8.74
N ARG A 29 -7.56 -13.71 9.96
CA ARG A 29 -6.77 -13.79 11.20
C ARG A 29 -5.91 -15.04 11.27
N GLU A 30 -6.47 -16.21 10.99
CA GLU A 30 -5.73 -17.48 10.94
C GLU A 30 -4.52 -17.41 9.99
N LYS A 31 -4.71 -16.80 8.81
CA LYS A 31 -3.62 -16.57 7.85
C LYS A 31 -2.61 -15.54 8.35
N SER A 32 -3.06 -14.42 8.90
CA SER A 32 -2.15 -13.39 9.43
C SER A 32 -1.31 -13.91 10.61
N ALA A 33 -1.85 -14.79 11.45
CA ALA A 33 -1.14 -15.42 12.56
C ALA A 33 0.01 -16.35 12.11
N GLN A 34 -0.08 -16.94 10.90
CA GLN A 34 0.98 -17.80 10.34
C GLN A 34 2.28 -17.03 10.07
N ALA A 35 2.20 -15.71 9.92
CA ALA A 35 3.35 -14.85 9.65
C ALA A 35 4.47 -15.00 10.69
N LYS A 36 4.12 -15.21 11.97
CA LYS A 36 5.09 -15.44 13.04
C LYS A 36 5.94 -16.68 12.78
N ALA A 37 5.29 -17.82 12.49
CA ALA A 37 6.00 -19.07 12.25
C ALA A 37 6.85 -19.04 10.98
N LEU A 38 6.39 -18.35 9.93
CA LEU A 38 7.16 -18.14 8.71
C LEU A 38 8.38 -17.24 8.96
N PHE A 39 8.21 -16.16 9.71
CA PHE A 39 9.30 -15.29 10.14
C PHE A 39 10.36 -16.06 10.93
N GLU A 40 9.95 -16.85 11.93
CA GLU A 40 10.86 -17.67 12.75
C GLU A 40 11.65 -18.71 11.92
N ARG A 41 11.06 -19.22 10.83
CA ARG A 41 11.73 -20.17 9.92
C ARG A 41 12.54 -19.51 8.82
N ARG A 42 12.51 -18.16 8.73
CA ARG A 42 13.07 -17.38 7.63
C ARG A 42 12.47 -17.76 6.26
N ASP A 43 11.21 -18.17 6.25
CA ASP A 43 10.48 -18.50 5.02
C ASP A 43 9.90 -17.23 4.39
N TRP A 44 10.78 -16.46 3.73
CA TRP A 44 10.44 -15.18 3.10
C TRP A 44 9.49 -15.35 1.92
N LYS A 45 9.65 -16.45 1.18
CA LYS A 45 8.75 -16.79 0.08
C LYS A 45 7.35 -17.09 0.59
N GLY A 46 7.23 -17.87 1.66
CA GLY A 46 5.97 -18.11 2.34
C GLY A 46 5.29 -16.84 2.85
N ILE A 47 6.05 -15.85 3.34
CA ILE A 47 5.51 -14.54 3.73
C ILE A 47 4.95 -13.79 2.51
N GLN A 48 5.68 -13.73 1.39
CA GLN A 48 5.20 -13.09 0.16
C GLN A 48 3.93 -13.77 -0.37
N ASP A 49 3.91 -15.10 -0.41
CA ASP A 49 2.76 -15.88 -0.87
C ASP A 49 1.55 -15.67 0.04
N LEU A 50 1.77 -15.54 1.35
CA LEU A 50 0.73 -15.24 2.33
C LEU A 50 0.11 -13.85 2.12
N VAL A 51 0.93 -12.83 1.85
CA VAL A 51 0.46 -11.47 1.52
C VAL A 51 -0.37 -11.50 0.24
N ALA A 52 0.12 -12.15 -0.82
CA ALA A 52 -0.58 -12.27 -2.10
C ALA A 52 -1.92 -13.01 -1.96
N TYR A 53 -1.93 -14.13 -1.22
CA TYR A 53 -3.14 -14.91 -0.97
C TYR A 53 -4.21 -14.09 -0.23
N ARG A 54 -3.81 -13.29 0.77
CA ARG A 54 -4.73 -12.49 1.59
C ARG A 54 -5.55 -11.49 0.78
N ILE A 55 -4.99 -10.94 -0.30
CA ILE A 55 -5.64 -9.95 -1.16
C ILE A 55 -6.93 -10.51 -1.79
N GLN A 56 -6.94 -11.79 -2.17
CA GLN A 56 -8.07 -12.42 -2.87
C GLN A 56 -9.15 -13.00 -1.92
N MET A 57 -8.83 -13.12 -0.63
CA MET A 57 -9.72 -13.80 0.33
C MET A 57 -11.05 -13.08 0.54
N TYR A 58 -11.06 -11.75 0.47
CA TYR A 58 -12.28 -10.96 0.67
C TYR A 58 -13.28 -11.19 -0.46
N ASP A 59 -12.85 -10.99 -1.70
CA ASP A 59 -13.74 -11.08 -2.86
C ASP A 59 -14.33 -12.48 -3.03
N ARG A 60 -13.56 -13.53 -2.70
CA ARG A 60 -14.07 -14.91 -2.67
C ARG A 60 -15.18 -15.10 -1.63
N ARG A 61 -15.02 -14.55 -0.43
CA ARG A 61 -16.03 -14.67 0.64
C ARG A 61 -17.27 -13.85 0.34
N VAL A 62 -17.12 -12.68 -0.28
CA VAL A 62 -18.25 -11.88 -0.76
C VAL A 62 -19.03 -12.64 -1.83
N SER A 63 -18.35 -13.24 -2.83
CA SER A 63 -19.03 -14.05 -3.84
C SER A 63 -19.78 -15.24 -3.23
N GLU A 64 -19.15 -15.98 -2.31
CA GLU A 64 -19.82 -17.10 -1.63
C GLU A 64 -21.11 -16.67 -0.90
N ALA A 65 -21.08 -15.54 -0.18
CA ALA A 65 -22.27 -15.02 0.49
C ALA A 65 -23.32 -14.51 -0.50
N ALA A 66 -22.90 -13.85 -1.59
CA ALA A 66 -23.79 -13.37 -2.63
C ALA A 66 -24.48 -14.51 -3.37
N ASP A 67 -23.76 -15.58 -3.71
CA ASP A 67 -24.31 -16.76 -4.40
C ASP A 67 -25.37 -17.44 -3.53
N ILE A 68 -25.10 -17.66 -2.24
CA ILE A 68 -26.06 -18.23 -1.27
C ILE A 68 -27.32 -17.37 -1.18
N LEU A 69 -27.17 -16.04 -1.12
CA LEU A 69 -28.31 -15.14 -1.04
C LEU A 69 -29.11 -15.12 -2.34
N THR A 70 -28.43 -15.12 -3.49
CA THR A 70 -29.07 -15.10 -4.81
C THR A 70 -29.94 -16.35 -5.02
N GLU A 71 -29.42 -17.53 -4.68
CA GLU A 71 -30.16 -18.80 -4.73
C GLU A 71 -31.41 -18.77 -3.83
N ARG A 72 -31.30 -18.18 -2.63
CA ARG A 72 -32.43 -18.07 -1.69
C ARG A 72 -33.44 -17.01 -2.09
N LEU A 73 -33.01 -15.97 -2.80
CA LEU A 73 -33.83 -14.84 -3.25
C LEU A 73 -34.44 -15.07 -4.65
N GLU A 74 -34.36 -16.28 -5.21
CA GLU A 74 -34.98 -16.64 -6.52
C GLU A 74 -36.48 -16.29 -6.62
N GLY A 75 -37.18 -16.11 -5.49
CA GLY A 75 -38.55 -15.60 -5.42
C GLY A 75 -38.71 -14.08 -5.60
N GLY A 76 -37.62 -13.36 -5.84
CA GLY A 76 -37.56 -11.89 -5.88
C GLY A 76 -37.18 -11.29 -4.53
N SER A 77 -36.72 -10.03 -4.57
CA SER A 77 -36.39 -9.25 -3.39
C SER A 77 -37.01 -7.87 -3.50
N SER A 78 -37.43 -7.29 -2.37
CA SER A 78 -38.02 -5.95 -2.33
C SER A 78 -37.13 -4.98 -1.55
N ASP A 79 -37.23 -3.70 -1.87
CA ASP A 79 -36.57 -2.61 -1.12
C ASP A 79 -36.87 -2.69 0.37
N GLN A 80 -38.11 -3.01 0.72
CA GLN A 80 -38.53 -3.12 2.10
C GLN A 80 -37.81 -4.26 2.82
N LEU A 81 -37.69 -5.43 2.19
CA LEU A 81 -36.97 -6.58 2.74
C LEU A 81 -35.50 -6.25 3.01
N TRP A 82 -34.84 -5.55 2.10
CA TRP A 82 -33.44 -5.12 2.28
C TRP A 82 -33.26 -4.06 3.36
N ALA A 83 -34.18 -3.10 3.45
CA ALA A 83 -34.16 -2.11 4.51
C ALA A 83 -34.37 -2.76 5.90
N GLU A 84 -35.22 -3.77 5.99
CA GLU A 84 -35.42 -4.57 7.21
C GLU A 84 -34.19 -5.44 7.51
N ALA A 85 -33.62 -6.11 6.51
CA ALA A 85 -32.41 -6.92 6.67
C ALA A 85 -31.23 -6.09 7.20
N LYS A 86 -31.08 -4.85 6.73
CA LYS A 86 -30.07 -3.92 7.25
C LYS A 86 -30.30 -3.56 8.73
N LYS A 87 -31.56 -3.39 9.17
CA LYS A 87 -31.86 -3.12 10.58
C LYS A 87 -31.52 -4.32 11.47
N GLU A 88 -31.92 -5.52 11.05
CA GLU A 88 -31.55 -6.77 11.73
C GLU A 88 -30.03 -6.92 11.77
N TYR A 89 -29.34 -6.61 10.69
CA TYR A 89 -27.88 -6.63 10.64
C TYR A 89 -27.26 -5.70 11.67
N ILE A 90 -27.72 -4.44 11.77
CA ILE A 90 -27.26 -3.49 12.79
C ILE A 90 -27.47 -4.03 14.20
N ALA A 91 -28.61 -4.67 14.47
CA ALA A 91 -28.88 -5.26 15.78
C ALA A 91 -27.91 -6.39 16.12
N LEU A 92 -27.49 -7.20 15.14
CA LEU A 92 -26.48 -8.25 15.32
C LEU A 92 -25.07 -7.68 15.56
N LEU A 93 -24.79 -6.44 15.18
CA LEU A 93 -23.46 -5.82 15.32
C LEU A 93 -23.16 -5.24 16.69
N VAL A 94 -24.14 -5.13 17.60
CA VAL A 94 -24.01 -4.42 18.89
C VAL A 94 -22.82 -4.93 19.72
N ASP A 95 -22.66 -6.26 19.83
CA ASP A 95 -21.57 -6.90 20.58
C ASP A 95 -20.49 -7.48 19.66
N HIS A 96 -20.54 -7.12 18.37
CA HIS A 96 -19.61 -7.65 17.39
C HIS A 96 -18.23 -6.99 17.55
N LYS A 97 -17.15 -7.77 17.41
CA LYS A 97 -15.78 -7.28 17.62
C LYS A 97 -15.21 -6.49 16.45
N GLN A 98 -15.80 -6.60 15.26
CA GLN A 98 -15.38 -5.92 14.02
C GLN A 98 -16.56 -5.33 13.24
N PRO A 99 -17.41 -4.50 13.86
CA PRO A 99 -18.67 -4.08 13.24
C PRO A 99 -18.43 -3.22 11.99
N GLU A 100 -17.36 -2.42 11.95
CA GLU A 100 -17.04 -1.56 10.82
C GLU A 100 -16.65 -2.35 9.56
N LEU A 101 -16.02 -3.50 9.74
CA LEU A 101 -15.65 -4.39 8.64
C LEU A 101 -16.85 -5.20 8.15
N ALA A 102 -17.73 -5.58 9.08
CA ALA A 102 -18.99 -6.25 8.80
C ALA A 102 -19.90 -5.36 7.93
N GLU A 103 -20.03 -4.07 8.26
CA GLU A 103 -20.73 -3.08 7.43
C GLU A 103 -20.18 -3.02 6.00
N THR A 104 -18.86 -3.04 5.84
CA THR A 104 -18.22 -3.03 4.51
C THR A 104 -18.46 -4.33 3.75
N PHE A 105 -18.49 -5.47 4.46
CA PHE A 105 -18.88 -6.75 3.88
C PHE A 105 -20.34 -6.74 3.42
N PHE A 106 -21.25 -6.23 4.24
CA PHE A 106 -22.66 -6.03 3.88
C PHE A 106 -22.80 -5.20 2.59
N ASN A 107 -22.09 -4.07 2.49
CA ASN A 107 -22.09 -3.24 1.29
C ASN A 107 -21.66 -4.04 0.07
N SER A 108 -20.53 -4.76 0.17
CA SER A 108 -19.98 -5.52 -0.94
C SER A 108 -20.91 -6.64 -1.41
N VAL A 109 -21.51 -7.40 -0.48
CA VAL A 109 -22.47 -8.45 -0.84
C VAL A 109 -23.74 -7.84 -1.43
N SER A 110 -24.30 -6.80 -0.81
CA SER A 110 -25.50 -6.12 -1.31
C SER A 110 -25.30 -5.60 -2.73
N THR A 111 -24.14 -5.02 -3.03
CA THR A 111 -23.82 -4.52 -4.38
C THR A 111 -23.69 -5.61 -5.44
N LYS A 112 -23.46 -6.87 -5.05
CA LYS A 112 -23.44 -8.00 -5.97
C LYS A 112 -24.81 -8.64 -6.18
N VAL A 113 -25.64 -8.64 -5.14
CA VAL A 113 -26.96 -9.28 -5.17
C VAL A 113 -28.02 -8.37 -5.78
N LEU A 114 -27.92 -7.06 -5.54
CA LEU A 114 -28.88 -6.06 -6.02
C LEU A 114 -28.47 -5.49 -7.39
N ALA A 115 -29.47 -5.22 -8.24
CA ALA A 115 -29.26 -4.49 -9.49
C ALA A 115 -28.80 -3.04 -9.23
N LYS A 116 -28.17 -2.41 -10.23
CA LYS A 116 -27.56 -1.08 -10.10
C LYS A 116 -28.55 0.03 -9.67
N GLU A 117 -29.82 -0.15 -10.00
CA GLU A 117 -30.90 0.79 -9.68
C GLU A 117 -31.16 0.92 -8.16
N TYR A 118 -30.68 -0.04 -7.36
CA TYR A 118 -30.85 -0.07 -5.91
C TYR A 118 -29.69 0.59 -5.15
N PHE A 119 -28.76 1.30 -5.81
CA PHE A 119 -27.69 2.06 -5.14
C PHE A 119 -28.17 3.37 -4.50
N ASN A 120 -29.27 3.29 -3.73
CA ASN A 120 -29.74 4.36 -2.87
C ASN A 120 -29.07 4.23 -1.48
N ASN A 121 -28.68 5.36 -0.87
CA ASN A 121 -28.04 5.43 0.46
C ASN A 121 -28.79 4.67 1.57
N ARG A 122 -30.07 4.34 1.35
CA ARG A 122 -30.90 3.58 2.29
C ARG A 122 -30.41 2.14 2.46
N PHE A 123 -29.89 1.52 1.40
CA PHE A 123 -29.58 0.08 1.38
C PHE A 123 -28.11 -0.27 1.67
N ILE A 124 -27.23 0.73 1.75
CA ILE A 124 -25.80 0.52 2.06
C ILE A 124 -25.35 1.38 3.26
N PHE A 125 -24.29 0.98 3.94
CA PHE A 125 -23.66 1.68 5.05
C PHE A 125 -22.75 2.81 4.56
N VAL A 126 -23.36 3.91 4.10
CA VAL A 126 -22.62 5.14 3.76
C VAL A 126 -22.07 5.81 5.03
N LYS A 127 -22.78 5.69 6.15
CA LYS A 127 -22.31 6.12 7.47
C LYS A 127 -22.16 4.90 8.37
N PRO A 128 -21.19 4.90 9.31
CA PRO A 128 -21.15 3.89 10.36
C PRO A 128 -22.46 3.87 11.14
N ALA A 129 -22.96 2.68 11.42
CA ALA A 129 -24.12 2.46 12.27
C ALA A 129 -23.72 2.03 13.68
N ALA A 130 -22.58 1.36 13.83
CA ALA A 130 -22.03 0.97 15.13
C ALA A 130 -20.87 1.88 15.57
N SER A 131 -20.77 2.12 16.87
CA SER A 131 -19.57 2.72 17.46
C SER A 131 -18.46 1.67 17.53
N THR A 132 -17.25 2.06 17.15
CA THR A 132 -16.04 1.25 17.33
C THR A 132 -15.26 1.65 18.58
N GLU A 133 -15.77 2.60 19.36
CA GLU A 133 -15.13 3.06 20.58
C GLU A 133 -15.42 2.06 21.72
N PHE A 134 -14.37 1.69 22.47
CA PHE A 134 -14.46 0.83 23.65
C PHE A 134 -14.93 -0.63 23.43
N ILE A 135 -14.67 -1.22 22.26
CA ILE A 135 -14.86 -2.66 22.05
C ILE A 135 -13.84 -3.44 22.90
N ASP A 136 -14.34 -4.33 23.76
CA ASP A 136 -13.52 -5.21 24.56
C ASP A 136 -12.82 -6.28 23.71
N SER A 137 -11.53 -6.47 23.96
CA SER A 137 -10.69 -7.42 23.25
C SER A 137 -10.03 -8.39 24.22
N ASP A 138 -10.14 -9.68 23.92
CA ASP A 138 -9.36 -10.75 24.54
C ASP A 138 -8.70 -11.59 23.43
N PRO A 139 -7.36 -11.62 23.31
CA PRO A 139 -6.38 -10.83 24.10
C PRO A 139 -6.54 -9.31 23.91
N PRO A 140 -6.03 -8.47 24.83
CA PRO A 140 -6.18 -7.01 24.74
C PRO A 140 -5.47 -6.44 23.51
N VAL A 141 -5.93 -5.27 23.04
CA VAL A 141 -5.32 -4.57 21.89
C VAL A 141 -3.85 -4.21 22.15
N PHE A 142 -3.55 -3.76 23.37
CA PHE A 142 -2.20 -3.46 23.83
C PHE A 142 -1.98 -3.96 25.25
N CYS A 143 -0.73 -4.20 25.60
CA CYS A 143 -0.31 -4.56 26.95
C CYS A 143 0.45 -3.40 27.59
N THR A 144 0.27 -3.23 28.90
CA THR A 144 0.96 -2.18 29.67
C THR A 144 2.09 -2.76 30.50
N PHE A 145 3.26 -2.13 30.41
CA PHE A 145 4.47 -2.49 31.15
C PHE A 145 4.91 -1.30 32.01
N TYR A 146 5.21 -1.57 33.29
CA TYR A 146 5.55 -0.55 34.28
C TYR A 146 7.05 -0.59 34.61
N PRO A 147 7.83 0.42 34.21
CA PRO A 147 9.26 0.52 34.55
C PRO A 147 9.53 0.56 36.06
N ALA A 148 8.57 1.05 36.86
CA ALA A 148 8.69 1.12 38.33
C ALA A 148 9.00 -0.24 38.98
N ASN A 149 8.56 -1.36 38.37
CA ASN A 149 8.67 -2.69 38.98
C ASN A 149 10.02 -3.38 38.73
N ALA A 150 10.68 -3.10 37.60
CA ALA A 150 11.88 -3.84 37.15
C ALA A 150 12.97 -2.94 36.53
N GLY A 151 12.81 -1.61 36.65
CA GLY A 151 13.57 -0.63 35.88
C GLY A 151 13.26 -0.68 34.38
N LEU A 152 13.78 0.31 33.63
CA LEU A 152 13.58 0.37 32.18
C LEU A 152 14.18 -0.83 31.44
N ARG A 153 15.34 -1.32 31.88
CA ARG A 153 15.98 -2.51 31.28
C ARG A 153 15.10 -3.75 31.44
N GLY A 154 14.63 -4.03 32.66
CA GLY A 154 13.74 -5.17 32.90
C GLY A 154 12.39 -5.02 32.19
N CYS A 155 11.88 -3.79 32.08
CA CYS A 155 10.67 -3.48 31.31
C CYS A 155 10.84 -3.84 29.82
N LEU A 156 11.92 -3.39 29.16
CA LEU A 156 12.21 -3.70 27.76
C LEU A 156 12.43 -5.20 27.54
N GLN A 157 13.13 -5.89 28.44
CA GLN A 157 13.30 -7.35 28.36
C GLN A 157 11.97 -8.09 28.42
N ARG A 158 11.03 -7.64 29.26
CA ARG A 158 9.68 -8.21 29.32
C ARG A 158 8.89 -7.95 28.04
N ILE A 159 9.01 -6.76 27.46
CA ILE A 159 8.40 -6.43 26.16
C ILE A 159 8.93 -7.37 25.07
N LEU A 160 10.23 -7.59 24.97
CA LEU A 160 10.81 -8.49 23.96
C LEU A 160 10.34 -9.95 24.14
N ARG A 161 10.14 -10.40 25.39
CA ARG A 161 9.64 -11.75 25.70
C ARG A 161 8.15 -11.92 25.42
N HIS A 162 7.35 -10.84 25.48
CA HIS A 162 5.88 -10.87 25.32
C HIS A 162 5.44 -11.56 24.02
N PHE A 163 6.13 -11.30 22.92
CA PHE A 163 5.78 -11.83 21.60
C PHE A 163 6.01 -13.35 21.45
N GLY A 164 6.72 -13.96 22.40
CA GLY A 164 6.90 -15.40 22.49
C GLY A 164 7.57 -16.01 21.25
N TRP A 165 8.50 -15.29 20.61
CA TRP A 165 9.28 -15.84 19.50
C TRP A 165 10.09 -17.06 19.97
N GLN A 166 10.08 -18.12 19.18
CA GLN A 166 10.82 -19.36 19.48
C GLN A 166 12.31 -19.25 19.11
N VAL A 167 12.65 -18.31 18.23
CA VAL A 167 14.04 -17.99 17.88
C VAL A 167 14.64 -17.11 18.98
N PRO A 168 15.79 -17.49 19.57
CA PRO A 168 16.41 -16.68 20.60
C PRO A 168 17.00 -15.40 20.00
N PHE A 169 17.06 -14.35 20.82
CA PHE A 169 17.84 -13.16 20.49
C PHE A 169 19.33 -13.46 20.64
N ALA A 170 20.14 -13.00 19.68
CA ALA A 170 21.60 -13.15 19.71
C ALA A 170 22.18 -12.54 20.98
N HIS A 171 21.83 -11.26 21.23
CA HIS A 171 22.35 -10.49 22.36
C HIS A 171 21.28 -9.56 22.96
N ALA A 172 20.19 -10.12 23.50
CA ALA A 172 19.06 -9.34 24.03
C ALA A 172 19.45 -8.23 25.02
N ALA A 173 20.47 -8.45 25.86
CA ALA A 173 20.94 -7.44 26.80
C ALA A 173 21.64 -6.27 26.11
N ALA A 174 22.38 -6.53 25.02
CA ALA A 174 23.01 -5.51 24.20
C ALA A 174 21.94 -4.73 23.42
N ASP A 175 20.99 -5.42 22.80
CA ASP A 175 19.86 -4.80 22.08
C ASP A 175 19.09 -3.83 23.00
N VAL A 176 18.80 -4.23 24.24
CA VAL A 176 18.15 -3.37 25.24
C VAL A 176 19.03 -2.16 25.58
N ALA A 177 20.34 -2.32 25.68
CA ALA A 177 21.25 -1.21 25.93
C ALA A 177 21.28 -0.23 24.75
N ASP A 178 21.21 -0.72 23.52
CA ASP A 178 21.16 0.11 22.31
C ASP A 178 19.84 0.86 22.17
N ILE A 179 18.69 0.23 22.47
CA ILE A 179 17.39 0.91 22.55
C ILE A 179 17.45 2.08 23.55
N LEU A 180 18.00 1.84 24.75
CA LEU A 180 18.12 2.88 25.78
C LEU A 180 19.08 4.00 25.37
N ARG A 181 20.15 3.67 24.64
CA ARG A 181 21.09 4.66 24.10
C ARG A 181 20.43 5.51 23.03
N ALA A 182 19.67 4.90 22.11
CA ALA A 182 18.90 5.59 21.08
C ALA A 182 17.83 6.50 21.71
N ALA A 183 17.07 6.00 22.69
CA ALA A 183 16.10 6.80 23.44
C ALA A 183 16.76 8.00 24.11
N ARG A 184 17.90 7.81 24.79
CA ARG A 184 18.65 8.92 25.42
C ARG A 184 19.14 9.95 24.40
N ARG A 185 19.56 9.53 23.19
CA ARG A 185 19.95 10.47 22.12
C ARG A 185 18.76 11.30 21.63
N HIS A 186 17.60 10.68 21.49
CA HIS A 186 16.40 11.35 20.99
C HIS A 186 15.77 12.29 22.03
N PHE A 187 15.55 11.82 23.26
CA PHE A 187 14.89 12.59 24.33
C PHE A 187 15.85 13.50 25.12
N GLY A 188 17.17 13.33 24.96
CA GLY A 188 18.18 14.18 25.58
C GLY A 188 18.15 14.14 27.12
N LYS A 189 18.16 15.33 27.74
CA LYS A 189 18.24 15.51 29.20
C LYS A 189 16.97 15.06 29.93
N GLU A 190 15.85 14.96 29.24
CA GLU A 190 14.54 14.59 29.82
C GLU A 190 14.40 13.06 30.03
N TRP A 191 15.43 12.28 29.66
CA TRP A 191 15.44 10.82 29.75
C TRP A 191 16.27 10.27 30.92
N PRO A 192 15.75 9.31 31.72
CA PRO A 192 14.42 8.73 31.60
C PRO A 192 13.34 9.63 32.19
N PRO A 193 12.10 9.57 31.66
CA PRO A 193 11.00 10.31 32.23
C PRO A 193 10.70 9.81 33.65
N ARG A 194 10.14 10.66 34.52
CA ARG A 194 9.95 10.34 35.96
C ARG A 194 8.58 10.73 36.52
N GLU A 195 7.58 10.95 35.66
CA GLU A 195 6.23 11.23 36.14
C GLU A 195 5.59 9.99 36.78
N LEU A 196 4.62 10.23 37.67
CA LEU A 196 3.96 9.18 38.46
C LEU A 196 3.31 8.10 37.57
N ASN A 197 2.75 8.52 36.42
CA ASN A 197 2.08 7.62 35.48
C ASN A 197 3.01 7.04 34.41
N LEU A 198 4.35 7.03 34.61
CA LEU A 198 5.27 6.44 33.65
C LEU A 198 4.94 4.96 33.39
N HIS A 199 4.53 4.66 32.16
CA HIS A 199 4.36 3.30 31.69
C HIS A 199 4.57 3.20 30.17
N VAL A 200 4.77 1.98 29.70
CA VAL A 200 4.95 1.67 28.28
C VAL A 200 3.74 0.85 27.82
N GLN A 201 3.05 1.31 26.80
CA GLN A 201 1.98 0.57 26.13
C GLN A 201 2.53 -0.01 24.83
N VAL A 202 2.29 -1.30 24.57
CA VAL A 202 2.78 -1.99 23.37
C VAL A 202 1.64 -2.77 22.76
N LEU A 203 1.43 -2.65 21.44
CA LEU A 203 0.45 -3.47 20.74
C LEU A 203 0.69 -4.95 21.00
N ASN A 204 -0.38 -5.69 21.28
CA ASN A 204 -0.28 -7.07 21.73
C ASN A 204 0.33 -7.99 20.67
N SER A 205 0.07 -7.71 19.39
CA SER A 205 0.59 -8.46 18.25
C SER A 205 1.76 -7.73 17.59
N ALA A 206 2.82 -8.47 17.26
CA ALA A 206 3.87 -7.96 16.38
C ALA A 206 3.36 -7.85 14.94
N PHE A 207 3.93 -6.90 14.20
CA PHE A 207 3.59 -6.63 12.81
C PHE A 207 4.68 -7.21 11.92
N TYR A 208 4.34 -8.09 10.99
CA TYR A 208 5.32 -8.72 10.10
C TYR A 208 5.22 -8.12 8.70
N ARG A 209 6.37 -7.84 8.11
CA ARG A 209 6.49 -7.43 6.71
C ARG A 209 7.86 -7.83 6.18
N ASN A 210 7.88 -8.51 5.04
CA ASN A 210 9.10 -9.02 4.41
C ASN A 210 9.93 -9.82 5.42
N LYS A 211 11.17 -9.39 5.67
CA LYS A 211 12.12 -10.06 6.57
C LYS A 211 12.15 -9.49 7.99
N SER A 212 11.20 -8.61 8.33
CA SER A 212 11.21 -7.86 9.58
C SER A 212 9.92 -8.07 10.36
N ALA A 213 10.04 -8.09 11.68
CA ALA A 213 8.94 -7.91 12.60
C ALA A 213 9.06 -6.53 13.28
N TYR A 214 7.93 -5.89 13.56
CA TYR A 214 7.88 -4.56 14.15
C TYR A 214 7.06 -4.60 15.44
N ILE A 215 7.63 -3.98 16.47
CA ILE A 215 6.97 -3.73 17.75
C ILE A 215 6.57 -2.27 17.79
N PHE A 216 5.27 -1.99 17.87
CA PHE A 216 4.75 -0.63 18.00
C PHE A 216 4.25 -0.38 19.41
N GLY A 217 4.61 0.78 19.96
CA GLY A 217 4.17 1.17 21.28
C GLY A 217 4.28 2.67 21.53
N GLN A 218 3.85 3.10 22.71
CA GLN A 218 4.01 4.46 23.18
C GLN A 218 4.46 4.48 24.63
N ILE A 219 5.35 5.42 24.95
CA ILE A 219 5.77 5.73 26.32
C ILE A 219 4.84 6.83 26.81
N VAL A 220 4.08 6.55 27.86
CA VAL A 220 3.20 7.51 28.52
C VAL A 220 3.93 8.08 29.72
N ASN A 221 4.07 9.40 29.77
CA ASN A 221 4.71 10.10 30.88
C ASN A 221 4.11 11.51 31.04
N GLY A 222 3.43 11.74 32.16
CA GLY A 222 2.65 12.95 32.40
C GLY A 222 1.54 13.07 31.36
N SER A 223 1.44 14.24 30.73
CA SER A 223 0.56 14.51 29.57
C SER A 223 1.19 14.09 28.25
N SER A 224 2.48 13.75 28.22
CA SER A 224 3.21 13.44 26.99
C SER A 224 3.09 11.96 26.63
N ARG A 225 2.94 11.72 25.33
CA ARG A 225 2.92 10.39 24.71
C ARG A 225 4.00 10.36 23.64
N HIS A 226 4.97 9.46 23.80
CA HIS A 226 6.07 9.34 22.86
C HIS A 226 5.95 8.00 22.12
N PRO A 227 5.56 8.00 20.83
CA PRO A 227 5.46 6.77 20.06
C PRO A 227 6.86 6.18 19.83
N PHE A 228 6.93 4.87 19.69
CA PHE A 228 8.15 4.19 19.25
C PHE A 228 7.83 2.98 18.37
N ALA A 229 8.80 2.63 17.54
CA ALA A 229 8.81 1.37 16.79
C ALA A 229 10.17 0.68 16.94
N LEU A 230 10.17 -0.63 17.21
CA LEU A 230 11.39 -1.44 17.22
C LEU A 230 11.37 -2.39 16.03
N ALA A 231 12.43 -2.37 15.23
CA ALA A 231 12.60 -3.28 14.10
C ALA A 231 13.38 -4.53 14.55
N VAL A 232 12.74 -5.69 14.47
CA VAL A 232 13.31 -7.01 14.80
C VAL A 232 13.63 -7.73 13.49
N VAL A 233 14.87 -8.19 13.36
CA VAL A 233 15.35 -8.90 12.16
C VAL A 233 16.17 -10.12 12.56
N HIS A 234 16.51 -10.96 11.58
CA HIS A 234 17.47 -12.04 11.78
C HIS A 234 18.91 -11.54 11.58
N ASP A 235 19.83 -12.02 12.40
CA ASP A 235 21.27 -11.91 12.14
C ASP A 235 21.71 -12.94 11.07
N THR A 236 23.00 -12.92 10.73
CA THR A 236 23.60 -13.85 9.74
C THR A 236 23.54 -15.31 10.18
N GLU A 237 23.47 -15.58 11.49
CA GLU A 237 23.34 -16.93 12.07
C GLU A 237 21.87 -17.38 12.20
N GLY A 238 20.91 -16.50 11.91
CA GLY A 238 19.49 -16.78 12.03
C GLY A 238 18.91 -16.62 13.43
N ARG A 239 19.58 -15.88 14.32
CA ARG A 239 19.03 -15.45 15.63
C ARG A 239 18.36 -14.08 15.49
N LEU A 240 17.53 -13.72 16.45
CA LEU A 240 16.88 -12.40 16.44
C LEU A 240 17.83 -11.30 16.95
N LYS A 241 17.71 -10.11 16.37
CA LYS A 241 18.34 -8.88 16.88
C LYS A 241 17.38 -7.70 16.69
N ILE A 242 17.57 -6.65 17.49
CA ILE A 242 16.94 -5.36 17.21
C ILE A 242 17.85 -4.58 16.28
N ASP A 243 17.37 -4.27 15.08
CA ASP A 243 18.15 -3.54 14.08
C ASP A 243 18.10 -2.03 14.32
N ALA A 244 16.93 -1.50 14.70
CA ALA A 244 16.69 -0.08 14.90
C ALA A 244 15.60 0.18 15.95
N ALA A 245 15.67 1.35 16.59
CA ALA A 245 14.64 1.90 17.46
C ALA A 245 14.28 3.32 17.01
N LEU A 246 13.04 3.48 16.56
CA LEU A 246 12.50 4.74 16.05
C LEU A 246 11.66 5.40 17.13
N PHE A 247 11.87 6.70 17.35
CA PHE A 247 11.11 7.51 18.30
C PHE A 247 10.48 8.75 17.66
N ASP A 248 10.91 9.13 16.45
CA ASP A 248 10.31 10.21 15.68
C ASP A 248 9.03 9.71 14.98
N PRO A 249 7.84 10.32 15.25
CA PRO A 249 6.60 9.99 14.57
C PRO A 249 6.70 10.01 13.04
N LYS A 250 7.51 10.90 12.46
CA LYS A 250 7.67 10.97 11.01
C LYS A 250 8.42 9.75 10.46
N GLN A 251 9.50 9.33 11.12
CA GLN A 251 10.22 8.11 10.76
C GLN A 251 9.34 6.86 10.93
N ILE A 252 8.52 6.81 11.99
CA ILE A 252 7.56 5.72 12.20
C ILE A 252 6.48 5.72 11.11
N SER A 253 6.02 6.89 10.66
CA SER A 253 5.02 7.04 9.59
C SER A 253 5.48 6.46 8.24
N VAL A 254 6.79 6.37 7.99
CA VAL A 254 7.36 5.70 6.81
C VAL A 254 7.06 4.20 6.79
N LEU A 255 7.04 3.59 7.97
CA LEU A 255 6.67 2.18 8.11
C LEU A 255 5.23 1.96 7.61
N PHE A 256 4.41 3.00 7.63
CA PHE A 256 3.04 3.05 7.12
C PHE A 256 2.92 3.86 5.82
N SER A 257 3.91 3.78 4.93
CA SER A 257 3.84 4.39 3.60
C SER A 257 2.95 3.58 2.65
N PHE A 258 2.09 4.26 1.88
CA PHE A 258 1.19 3.63 0.88
C PHE A 258 1.98 2.86 -0.18
N ALA A 259 3.25 3.20 -0.39
CA ALA A 259 4.08 2.53 -1.38
C ALA A 259 4.65 1.17 -0.91
N ARG A 260 4.22 0.63 0.23
CA ARG A 260 4.78 -0.59 0.84
C ARG A 260 3.78 -1.73 0.87
N ALA A 261 4.27 -2.97 0.95
CA ALA A 261 3.43 -4.12 1.25
C ALA A 261 2.66 -3.96 2.57
N TYR A 262 1.49 -4.57 2.62
CA TYR A 262 0.64 -4.59 3.80
C TYR A 262 1.27 -5.41 4.93
N PHE A 263 1.08 -4.98 6.16
CA PHE A 263 1.47 -5.73 7.35
C PHE A 263 0.62 -6.99 7.53
N LEU A 264 1.27 -8.06 8.00
CA LEU A 264 0.62 -9.24 8.53
C LEU A 264 0.57 -9.12 10.06
N VAL A 265 -0.63 -9.08 10.62
CA VAL A 265 -0.86 -8.92 12.05
C VAL A 265 -2.17 -9.60 12.43
N ASP A 266 -2.16 -10.37 13.52
CA ASP A 266 -3.40 -10.91 14.09
C ASP A 266 -4.08 -9.83 14.95
N MET A 267 -5.31 -9.47 14.59
CA MET A 267 -6.08 -8.42 15.25
C MET A 267 -7.46 -8.95 15.62
N PRO A 268 -7.72 -9.23 16.91
CA PRO A 268 -9.06 -9.55 17.35
C PRO A 268 -10.03 -8.38 17.22
N VAL A 269 -9.56 -7.14 17.41
CA VAL A 269 -10.38 -5.92 17.29
C VAL A 269 -9.59 -4.88 16.47
N PRO A 270 -9.74 -4.84 15.13
CA PRO A 270 -8.91 -4.03 14.25
C PRO A 270 -9.07 -2.53 14.47
N SER A 271 -10.29 -2.05 14.76
CA SER A 271 -10.55 -0.65 15.15
C SER A 271 -9.71 -0.19 16.34
N GLY A 272 -9.49 -1.06 17.32
CA GLY A 272 -8.62 -0.79 18.47
C GLY A 272 -7.16 -0.58 18.06
N TYR A 273 -6.66 -1.39 17.13
CA TYR A 273 -5.29 -1.24 16.59
C TYR A 273 -5.17 0.05 15.77
N VAL A 274 -6.15 0.35 14.91
CA VAL A 274 -6.18 1.59 14.13
C VAL A 274 -6.18 2.82 15.04
N ARG A 275 -7.03 2.83 16.08
CA ARG A 275 -7.06 3.93 17.07
C ARG A 275 -5.72 4.11 17.77
N PHE A 276 -5.08 3.02 18.21
CA PHE A 276 -3.77 3.09 18.84
C PHE A 276 -2.71 3.67 17.88
N LEU A 277 -2.69 3.22 16.62
CA LEU A 277 -1.79 3.76 15.60
C LEU A 277 -2.10 5.23 15.27
N ARG A 278 -3.37 5.62 15.29
CA ARG A 278 -3.80 7.01 15.07
C ARG A 278 -3.34 7.94 16.19
N GLU A 279 -3.40 7.48 17.45
CA GLU A 279 -2.82 8.19 18.59
C GLU A 279 -1.30 8.36 18.44
N MET A 280 -0.60 7.34 17.93
CA MET A 280 0.84 7.42 17.66
C MET A 280 1.18 8.35 16.48
N LEU A 281 0.33 8.38 15.45
CA LEU A 281 0.62 8.98 14.15
C LEU A 281 -0.56 9.85 13.65
N PRO A 282 -0.77 11.03 14.27
CA PRO A 282 -1.91 11.92 14.01
C PRO A 282 -1.89 12.56 12.60
N MET A 283 -0.87 12.32 11.78
CA MET A 283 -0.78 12.78 10.39
C MET A 283 -1.35 11.81 9.33
N ARG A 284 -1.75 10.59 9.69
CA ARG A 284 -2.22 9.52 8.76
C ARG A 284 -3.72 9.20 8.85
N SER A 285 -4.46 9.05 7.75
CA SER A 285 -5.90 8.74 7.83
C SER A 285 -6.17 7.34 8.39
N ASP A 286 -7.37 7.12 8.94
CA ASP A 286 -7.81 5.77 9.33
C ASP A 286 -7.85 4.84 8.11
N GLY A 287 -8.25 5.37 6.95
CA GLY A 287 -8.26 4.65 5.67
C GLY A 287 -6.88 4.11 5.28
N ASP A 288 -5.81 4.89 5.52
CA ASP A 288 -4.43 4.44 5.32
C ASP A 288 -4.10 3.27 6.24
N PHE A 289 -4.42 3.37 7.53
CA PHE A 289 -4.13 2.29 8.49
C PHE A 289 -4.88 1.01 8.15
N TYR A 290 -6.19 1.07 7.90
CA TYR A 290 -6.94 -0.11 7.48
C TYR A 290 -6.33 -0.74 6.23
N THR A 291 -5.97 0.05 5.23
CA THR A 291 -5.33 -0.43 4.00
C THR A 291 -4.01 -1.14 4.30
N LEU A 292 -3.14 -0.51 5.08
CA LEU A 292 -1.80 -1.01 5.39
C LEU A 292 -1.80 -2.21 6.34
N LEU A 293 -2.89 -2.41 7.10
CA LEU A 293 -3.14 -3.62 7.89
C LEU A 293 -3.68 -4.78 7.03
N GLY A 294 -3.89 -4.57 5.73
CA GLY A 294 -4.43 -5.56 4.79
C GLY A 294 -5.94 -5.51 4.60
N LEU A 295 -6.62 -4.60 5.29
CA LEU A 295 -8.07 -4.40 5.25
C LEU A 295 -8.44 -3.35 4.20
N HIS A 296 -7.84 -3.45 3.00
CA HIS A 296 -7.95 -2.50 1.90
C HIS A 296 -9.39 -2.21 1.44
N LYS A 297 -10.33 -3.14 1.61
CA LYS A 297 -11.76 -2.91 1.30
C LYS A 297 -12.41 -1.94 2.29
N GLN A 298 -11.99 -1.97 3.55
CA GLN A 298 -12.39 -0.95 4.54
C GLN A 298 -11.76 0.40 4.21
N GLY A 299 -10.48 0.42 3.86
CA GLY A 299 -9.81 1.63 3.36
C GLY A 299 -10.56 2.25 2.18
N LYS A 300 -10.99 1.41 1.22
CA LYS A 300 -11.84 1.81 0.09
C LYS A 300 -13.17 2.44 0.54
N ASN A 301 -13.85 1.85 1.53
CA ASN A 301 -15.10 2.39 2.05
C ASN A 301 -14.89 3.74 2.77
N ILE A 302 -13.81 3.88 3.54
CA ILE A 302 -13.45 5.16 4.20
C ILE A 302 -13.15 6.23 3.15
N PHE A 303 -12.34 5.90 2.14
CA PHE A 303 -12.07 6.81 1.01
C PHE A 303 -13.37 7.29 0.36
N TRP A 304 -14.34 6.38 0.13
CA TRP A 304 -15.62 6.75 -0.48
C TRP A 304 -16.40 7.76 0.36
N ARG A 305 -16.38 7.60 1.69
CA ARG A 305 -17.01 8.52 2.65
C ARG A 305 -16.35 9.88 2.60
N GLU A 306 -15.02 9.92 2.61
CA GLU A 306 -14.23 11.15 2.50
C GLU A 306 -14.45 11.86 1.16
N PHE A 307 -14.46 11.12 0.05
CA PHE A 307 -14.74 11.65 -1.28
C PHE A 307 -16.15 12.25 -1.38
N THR A 308 -17.17 11.53 -0.90
CA THR A 308 -18.56 12.02 -0.88
C THR A 308 -18.70 13.26 -0.01
N GLN A 309 -18.01 13.30 1.13
CA GLN A 309 -17.98 14.47 2.01
C GLN A 309 -17.30 15.65 1.32
N HIS A 310 -16.18 15.43 0.63
CA HIS A 310 -15.48 16.46 -0.13
C HIS A 310 -16.37 17.08 -1.20
N LEU A 311 -17.08 16.26 -1.97
CA LEU A 311 -18.02 16.75 -3.00
C LEU A 311 -19.15 17.59 -2.41
N ARG A 312 -19.57 17.31 -1.17
CA ARG A 312 -20.63 18.06 -0.49
C ARG A 312 -20.18 19.42 0.03
N TYR A 313 -18.92 19.55 0.45
CA TYR A 313 -18.42 20.74 1.17
C TYR A 313 -17.36 21.55 0.42
N SER A 314 -16.99 21.15 -0.79
CA SER A 314 -16.10 21.92 -1.68
C SER A 314 -16.87 22.36 -2.92
N ASP A 315 -16.32 23.34 -3.66
CA ASP A 315 -16.77 23.74 -5.01
C ASP A 315 -15.78 23.35 -6.12
N ASP A 316 -14.76 22.54 -5.78
CA ASP A 316 -13.75 22.02 -6.70
C ASP A 316 -14.34 21.39 -7.97
N LYS A 317 -13.84 21.78 -9.13
CA LYS A 317 -14.17 21.10 -10.39
C LYS A 317 -13.24 19.92 -10.66
N PHE A 318 -13.78 18.86 -11.25
CA PHE A 318 -12.99 17.79 -11.85
C PHE A 318 -12.27 18.35 -13.07
N ILE A 319 -10.94 18.39 -12.99
CA ILE A 319 -10.07 18.89 -14.04
C ILE A 319 -9.08 17.79 -14.45
N LEU A 320 -8.57 17.88 -15.68
CA LEU A 320 -7.44 17.05 -16.09
C LEU A 320 -6.25 17.29 -15.16
N ALA A 321 -5.56 16.23 -14.77
CA ALA A 321 -4.40 16.34 -13.90
C ALA A 321 -3.27 17.10 -14.62
N PRO A 322 -2.57 18.01 -13.94
CA PRO A 322 -1.47 18.75 -14.53
C PRO A 322 -0.30 17.81 -14.85
N GLY A 323 0.25 17.90 -16.06
CA GLY A 323 1.35 17.05 -16.51
C GLY A 323 1.29 16.75 -18.00
N ILE A 324 2.12 15.80 -18.41
CA ILE A 324 2.11 15.26 -19.79
C ILE A 324 0.97 14.27 -19.89
N LYS A 325 0.11 14.41 -20.90
CA LYS A 325 -1.00 13.47 -21.12
C LYS A 325 -0.44 12.08 -21.43
N GLY A 326 -0.88 11.08 -20.65
CA GLY A 326 -0.50 9.69 -20.84
C GLY A 326 -1.06 9.12 -22.15
N LEU A 327 -0.37 8.11 -22.71
CA LEU A 327 -0.82 7.44 -23.93
C LEU A 327 -1.93 6.40 -23.68
N VAL A 328 -1.98 5.84 -22.47
CA VAL A 328 -2.89 4.75 -22.08
C VAL A 328 -3.99 5.23 -21.12
N MET A 329 -3.66 6.15 -20.21
CA MET A 329 -4.57 6.63 -19.17
C MET A 329 -5.05 8.06 -19.44
N SER A 330 -6.32 8.33 -19.18
CA SER A 330 -6.87 9.67 -18.94
C SER A 330 -6.86 9.91 -17.43
N VAL A 331 -6.23 11.01 -16.99
CA VAL A 331 -6.02 11.28 -15.57
C VAL A 331 -6.65 12.62 -15.18
N PHE A 332 -7.50 12.60 -14.15
CA PHE A 332 -8.19 13.78 -13.65
C PHE A 332 -8.13 13.85 -12.11
N THR A 333 -8.44 15.02 -11.55
CA THR A 333 -8.32 15.28 -10.10
C THR A 333 -9.28 16.40 -9.68
N LEU A 334 -9.40 16.60 -8.37
CA LEU A 334 -9.99 17.78 -7.76
C LEU A 334 -8.84 18.58 -7.11
N PRO A 335 -8.75 19.91 -7.31
CA PRO A 335 -7.62 20.71 -6.83
C PRO A 335 -7.26 20.51 -5.35
N SER A 336 -8.26 20.52 -4.45
CA SER A 336 -8.04 20.40 -3.00
C SER A 336 -8.19 18.98 -2.46
N PHE A 337 -8.47 17.99 -3.32
CA PHE A 337 -8.51 16.58 -2.93
C PHE A 337 -7.16 15.90 -3.24
N PRO A 338 -6.57 15.10 -2.33
CA PRO A 338 -5.19 14.61 -2.47
C PRO A 338 -5.04 13.40 -3.41
N TYR A 339 -6.03 13.11 -4.24
CA TYR A 339 -6.07 11.94 -5.11
C TYR A 339 -6.21 12.29 -6.59
N VAL A 340 -5.71 11.40 -7.44
CA VAL A 340 -5.94 11.39 -8.89
C VAL A 340 -6.78 10.18 -9.27
N PHE A 341 -7.59 10.33 -10.30
CA PHE A 341 -8.42 9.29 -10.90
C PHE A 341 -7.86 8.98 -12.27
N LYS A 342 -7.55 7.71 -12.52
CA LYS A 342 -6.99 7.19 -13.78
C LYS A 342 -8.01 6.29 -14.44
N VAL A 343 -8.41 6.63 -15.66
CA VAL A 343 -9.32 5.85 -16.49
C VAL A 343 -8.56 5.33 -17.71
N ILE A 344 -8.67 4.04 -17.99
CA ILE A 344 -8.04 3.45 -19.17
C ILE A 344 -8.78 3.94 -20.42
N LYS A 345 -8.04 4.45 -21.41
CA LYS A 345 -8.60 4.92 -22.68
C LYS A 345 -9.13 3.74 -23.52
N ASP A 346 -10.02 4.03 -24.46
CA ASP A 346 -10.48 3.05 -25.45
C ASP A 346 -9.50 2.93 -26.62
N THR A 347 -8.80 4.03 -26.93
CA THR A 347 -7.79 4.08 -27.97
C THR A 347 -6.49 4.58 -27.37
N PHE A 348 -5.44 3.75 -27.48
CA PHE A 348 -4.11 4.09 -26.98
C PHE A 348 -3.31 4.87 -28.01
N GLY A 349 -2.28 5.56 -27.52
CA GLY A 349 -1.34 6.29 -28.38
C GLY A 349 -0.55 5.37 -29.34
N PRO A 350 0.15 5.96 -30.32
CA PRO A 350 1.01 5.21 -31.23
C PRO A 350 2.01 4.33 -30.47
N ASN A 351 2.32 3.14 -31.01
CA ASN A 351 3.26 2.16 -30.46
C ASN A 351 2.80 1.38 -29.21
N LYS A 352 1.54 1.53 -28.77
CA LYS A 352 0.95 0.72 -27.70
C LYS A 352 0.10 -0.40 -28.29
N ASP A 353 0.72 -1.57 -28.49
CA ASP A 353 0.10 -2.76 -29.10
C ASP A 353 -0.45 -3.74 -28.04
N PHE A 354 -1.35 -3.25 -27.20
CA PHE A 354 -2.05 -4.03 -26.18
C PHE A 354 -3.42 -3.40 -25.88
N ASP A 355 -4.25 -4.11 -25.11
CA ASP A 355 -5.62 -3.70 -24.81
C ASP A 355 -5.83 -3.34 -23.33
N ARG A 356 -7.08 -3.00 -22.99
CA ARG A 356 -7.47 -2.66 -21.62
C ARG A 356 -7.30 -3.82 -20.64
N GLU A 357 -7.55 -5.06 -21.08
CA GLU A 357 -7.45 -6.23 -20.21
C GLU A 357 -6.00 -6.42 -19.77
N TYR A 358 -5.06 -6.27 -20.70
CA TYR A 358 -3.63 -6.29 -20.39
C TYR A 358 -3.25 -5.24 -19.33
N VAL A 359 -3.70 -3.99 -19.47
CA VAL A 359 -3.42 -2.92 -18.49
C VAL A 359 -4.00 -3.29 -17.10
N GLN A 360 -5.21 -3.84 -17.04
CA GLN A 360 -5.81 -4.27 -15.78
C GLN A 360 -5.01 -5.40 -15.10
N GLN A 361 -4.48 -6.33 -15.89
CA GLN A 361 -3.60 -7.40 -15.38
C GLN A 361 -2.30 -6.83 -14.78
N LYS A 362 -1.75 -5.77 -15.35
CA LYS A 362 -0.57 -5.08 -14.79
C LYS A 362 -0.84 -4.37 -13.46
N TYR A 363 -1.97 -3.68 -13.35
CA TYR A 363 -2.38 -3.10 -12.06
C TYR A 363 -2.61 -4.18 -10.99
N LEU A 364 -3.18 -5.33 -11.38
CA LEU A 364 -3.33 -6.47 -10.49
C LEU A 364 -1.98 -7.09 -10.07
N LEU A 365 -0.99 -7.11 -10.97
CA LEU A 365 0.38 -7.55 -10.68
C LEU A 365 0.98 -6.67 -9.57
N VAL A 366 0.96 -5.34 -9.73
CA VAL A 366 1.47 -4.39 -8.72
C VAL A 366 0.80 -4.58 -7.38
N LYS A 367 -0.52 -4.81 -7.37
CA LYS A 367 -1.28 -5.02 -6.13
C LYS A 367 -0.86 -6.29 -5.39
N LYS A 368 -0.49 -7.36 -6.11
CA LYS A 368 -0.06 -8.64 -5.53
C LYS A 368 1.41 -8.66 -5.12
N HIS A 369 2.20 -7.73 -5.64
CA HIS A 369 3.64 -7.69 -5.37
C HIS A 369 3.99 -6.85 -4.15
N ASP A 370 5.14 -7.13 -3.54
CA ASP A 370 5.78 -6.16 -2.68
C ASP A 370 6.16 -4.91 -3.49
N ARG A 371 5.67 -3.76 -3.04
CA ARG A 371 5.87 -2.46 -3.65
C ARG A 371 7.16 -1.78 -3.24
N VAL A 372 7.89 -2.34 -2.26
CA VAL A 372 9.21 -1.90 -1.77
C VAL A 372 9.35 -0.40 -1.41
N GLY A 373 8.24 0.31 -1.22
CA GLY A 373 8.27 1.76 -1.00
C GLY A 373 8.54 2.56 -2.27
N ARG A 374 8.35 1.97 -3.45
CA ARG A 374 8.61 2.58 -4.77
C ARG A 374 7.46 2.48 -5.76
N MET A 375 6.38 1.75 -5.46
CA MET A 375 5.17 1.74 -6.30
C MET A 375 3.97 2.22 -5.50
N ALA A 376 3.18 3.13 -6.05
CA ALA A 376 1.96 3.61 -5.40
C ALA A 376 0.88 2.51 -5.33
N ASP A 377 0.22 2.37 -4.18
CA ASP A 377 -0.97 1.53 -4.07
C ASP A 377 -2.16 2.18 -4.79
N THR A 378 -3.07 1.34 -5.29
CA THR A 378 -4.19 1.76 -6.14
C THR A 378 -5.52 1.29 -5.59
N LEU A 379 -6.49 2.19 -5.48
CA LEU A 379 -7.88 1.85 -5.18
C LEU A 379 -8.66 1.69 -6.48
N GLU A 380 -9.19 0.50 -6.71
CA GLU A 380 -10.00 0.21 -7.90
C GLU A 380 -11.48 0.45 -7.61
N PHE A 381 -12.14 1.28 -8.41
CA PHE A 381 -13.56 1.61 -8.30
C PHE A 381 -14.29 1.40 -9.63
N SER A 382 -15.59 1.16 -9.51
CA SER A 382 -16.50 1.02 -10.63
C SER A 382 -17.75 1.86 -10.38
N ASP A 383 -18.38 2.31 -11.47
CA ASP A 383 -19.63 3.08 -11.46
C ASP A 383 -19.57 4.31 -10.52
N ILE A 384 -18.54 5.16 -10.70
CA ILE A 384 -18.34 6.37 -9.89
C ILE A 384 -19.22 7.51 -10.44
N PRO A 385 -20.23 7.99 -9.72
CA PRO A 385 -21.08 9.09 -10.15
C PRO A 385 -20.42 10.43 -9.81
N LEU A 386 -20.23 11.28 -10.82
CA LEU A 386 -19.70 12.63 -10.72
C LEU A 386 -20.80 13.64 -11.08
N PRO A 387 -21.06 14.69 -10.28
CA PRO A 387 -21.98 15.74 -10.67
C PRO A 387 -21.49 16.45 -11.93
N LYS A 388 -22.29 16.47 -13.00
CA LYS A 388 -21.89 17.02 -14.30
C LYS A 388 -21.52 18.50 -14.22
N VAL A 389 -22.24 19.27 -13.41
CA VAL A 389 -21.94 20.69 -13.12
C VAL A 389 -20.54 20.92 -12.52
N ARG A 390 -19.94 19.87 -11.93
CA ARG A 390 -18.60 19.88 -11.35
C ARG A 390 -17.53 19.39 -12.33
N CYS A 391 -17.89 18.93 -13.52
CA CYS A 391 -16.93 18.48 -14.51
C CYS A 391 -16.50 19.65 -15.40
N ASP A 392 -15.20 19.90 -15.50
CA ASP A 392 -14.68 20.88 -16.46
C ASP A 392 -14.87 20.39 -17.91
N GLU A 393 -15.16 21.31 -18.83
CA GLU A 393 -15.41 20.96 -20.24
C GLU A 393 -14.20 20.31 -20.90
N ALA A 394 -12.98 20.70 -20.54
CA ALA A 394 -11.77 20.06 -21.09
C ALA A 394 -11.67 18.59 -20.67
N PHE A 395 -12.06 18.29 -19.42
CA PHE A 395 -12.14 16.92 -18.93
C PHE A 395 -13.23 16.12 -19.64
N LEU A 396 -14.44 16.66 -19.77
CA LEU A 396 -15.55 15.98 -20.47
C LEU A 396 -15.20 15.68 -21.93
N ASN A 397 -14.60 16.64 -22.63
CA ASN A 397 -14.18 16.45 -24.02
C ASN A 397 -13.10 15.37 -24.17
N GLU A 398 -12.14 15.30 -23.26
CA GLU A 398 -11.14 14.23 -23.26
C GLU A 398 -11.78 12.86 -23.05
N MET A 399 -12.70 12.73 -22.09
CA MET A 399 -13.40 11.48 -21.82
C MET A 399 -14.29 11.03 -22.99
N ARG A 400 -15.07 11.94 -23.58
CA ARG A 400 -15.92 11.65 -24.75
C ARG A 400 -15.10 11.21 -25.97
N THR A 401 -13.89 11.74 -26.11
CA THR A 401 -13.04 11.46 -27.29
C THR A 401 -12.20 10.20 -27.10
N LEU A 402 -11.55 10.04 -25.95
CA LEU A 402 -10.54 9.02 -25.73
C LEU A 402 -11.03 7.81 -24.92
N ALA A 403 -12.14 7.94 -24.19
CA ALA A 403 -12.69 6.87 -23.37
C ALA A 403 -14.24 6.84 -23.36
N PRO A 404 -14.93 6.97 -24.51
CA PRO A 404 -16.39 7.00 -24.57
C PRO A 404 -17.05 5.74 -23.96
N SER A 405 -16.41 4.58 -24.04
CA SER A 405 -16.93 3.35 -23.44
C SER A 405 -16.90 3.38 -21.91
N GLN A 406 -16.03 4.20 -21.31
CA GLN A 406 -15.81 4.31 -19.87
C GLN A 406 -16.68 5.34 -19.17
N ILE A 407 -17.44 6.12 -19.93
CA ILE A 407 -18.36 7.11 -19.37
C ILE A 407 -19.80 6.80 -19.74
N GLU A 408 -20.72 7.16 -18.86
CA GLU A 408 -22.15 7.26 -19.14
C GLU A 408 -22.61 8.64 -18.66
N GLU A 409 -23.18 9.42 -19.57
CA GLU A 409 -23.54 10.81 -19.32
C GLU A 409 -25.06 10.95 -19.30
N THR A 410 -25.58 11.55 -18.23
CA THR A 410 -26.99 11.96 -18.11
C THR A 410 -27.09 13.48 -18.06
N ASP A 411 -28.29 14.02 -17.83
CA ASP A 411 -28.49 15.46 -17.72
C ASP A 411 -27.74 16.06 -16.52
N ASP A 412 -27.71 15.35 -15.39
CA ASP A 412 -27.15 15.86 -14.14
C ASP A 412 -25.82 15.21 -13.72
N MET A 413 -25.51 14.02 -14.24
CA MET A 413 -24.40 13.19 -13.76
C MET A 413 -23.53 12.64 -14.90
N VAL A 414 -22.28 12.35 -14.56
CA VAL A 414 -21.34 11.58 -15.38
C VAL A 414 -20.89 10.38 -14.55
N ILE A 415 -21.15 9.17 -15.03
CA ILE A 415 -20.76 7.93 -14.36
C ILE A 415 -19.48 7.41 -15.02
N ILE A 416 -18.41 7.27 -14.24
CA ILE A 416 -17.17 6.63 -14.67
C ILE A 416 -17.27 5.13 -14.38
N LYS A 417 -17.29 4.30 -15.42
CA LYS A 417 -17.52 2.85 -15.29
C LYS A 417 -16.39 2.14 -14.56
N HIS A 418 -15.14 2.56 -14.77
CA HIS A 418 -13.97 2.00 -14.10
C HIS A 418 -12.88 3.06 -13.95
N ALA A 419 -12.27 3.13 -12.75
CA ALA A 419 -11.11 3.98 -12.51
C ALA A 419 -10.21 3.38 -11.42
N TYR A 420 -8.91 3.65 -11.56
CA TYR A 420 -7.94 3.52 -10.48
C TYR A 420 -7.75 4.87 -9.80
N ILE A 421 -7.71 4.86 -8.47
CA ILE A 421 -7.53 6.06 -7.67
C ILE A 421 -6.24 5.91 -6.89
N GLU A 422 -5.40 6.94 -6.95
CA GLU A 422 -4.07 6.96 -6.34
C GLU A 422 -3.81 8.29 -5.64
N TYR A 423 -2.91 8.29 -4.66
CA TYR A 423 -2.42 9.54 -4.09
C TYR A 423 -1.76 10.40 -5.17
N ARG A 424 -2.08 11.69 -5.16
CA ARG A 424 -1.51 12.66 -6.09
C ARG A 424 -0.05 12.93 -5.75
N LEU A 425 0.84 12.61 -6.69
CA LEU A 425 2.27 12.91 -6.63
C LEU A 425 2.61 14.06 -7.57
N THR A 426 3.73 14.74 -7.30
CA THR A 426 4.27 15.73 -8.25
C THR A 426 5.10 14.98 -9.29
N PRO A 427 4.76 15.00 -10.59
CA PRO A 427 5.57 14.32 -11.61
C PRO A 427 7.04 14.75 -11.54
N LEU A 428 7.96 13.79 -11.56
CA LEU A 428 9.39 14.02 -11.33
C LEU A 428 9.99 14.94 -12.39
N ASN A 429 9.54 14.84 -13.65
CA ASN A 429 9.94 15.77 -14.70
C ASN A 429 9.55 17.23 -14.39
N LEU A 430 8.37 17.46 -13.81
CA LEU A 430 7.93 18.81 -13.41
C LEU A 430 8.69 19.30 -12.17
N PHE A 431 8.99 18.40 -11.24
CA PHE A 431 9.83 18.71 -10.09
C PHE A 431 11.23 19.15 -10.53
N MET A 432 11.89 18.38 -11.40
CA MET A 432 13.26 18.66 -11.88
C MET A 432 13.39 19.97 -12.67
N GLN A 433 12.30 20.47 -13.27
CA GLN A 433 12.29 21.78 -13.95
C GLN A 433 12.29 22.96 -12.98
N LYS A 434 11.80 22.78 -11.75
CA LYS A 434 11.66 23.84 -10.74
C LYS A 434 12.64 23.73 -9.59
N ALA A 435 13.21 22.54 -9.37
CA ALA A 435 14.11 22.22 -8.28
C ALA A 435 15.43 23.01 -8.39
N SER A 436 16.01 23.34 -7.24
CA SER A 436 17.40 23.79 -7.14
C SER A 436 18.38 22.70 -7.62
N PRO A 437 19.63 23.05 -7.97
CA PRO A 437 20.63 22.06 -8.37
C PRO A 437 20.84 20.94 -7.35
N GLU A 438 20.82 21.26 -6.06
CA GLU A 438 20.97 20.31 -4.95
C GLU A 438 19.77 19.35 -4.85
N GLU A 439 18.55 19.89 -4.90
CA GLU A 439 17.32 19.08 -4.88
C GLU A 439 17.20 18.18 -6.12
N LYS A 440 17.62 18.69 -7.28
CA LYS A 440 17.63 17.94 -8.53
C LYS A 440 18.64 16.79 -8.46
N ALA A 441 19.84 17.04 -7.92
CA ALA A 441 20.83 15.98 -7.71
C ALA A 441 20.30 14.90 -6.76
N ALA A 442 19.69 15.29 -5.63
CA ALA A 442 19.08 14.36 -4.68
C ALA A 442 17.97 13.51 -5.34
N ALA A 443 17.13 14.13 -6.17
CA ALA A 443 16.07 13.44 -6.90
C ALA A 443 16.61 12.43 -7.93
N VAL A 444 17.70 12.76 -8.63
CA VAL A 444 18.36 11.84 -9.59
C VAL A 444 18.97 10.65 -8.86
N ILE A 445 19.56 10.88 -7.68
CA ILE A 445 20.11 9.80 -6.84
C ILE A 445 18.97 8.89 -6.35
N ASP A 446 17.90 9.46 -5.80
CA ASP A 446 16.78 8.66 -5.31
C ASP A 446 16.02 7.94 -6.44
N TYR A 447 15.97 8.51 -7.64
CA TYR A 447 15.46 7.85 -8.84
C TYR A 447 16.27 6.59 -9.20
N GLY A 448 17.61 6.68 -9.18
CA GLY A 448 18.44 5.50 -9.42
C GLY A 448 18.26 4.43 -8.35
N PHE A 449 18.16 4.81 -7.08
CA PHE A 449 17.82 3.87 -6.02
C PHE A 449 16.41 3.27 -6.18
N ALA A 450 15.43 4.05 -6.64
CA ALA A 450 14.10 3.54 -6.95
C ALA A 450 14.15 2.41 -7.97
N LEU A 451 14.92 2.56 -9.05
CA LEU A 451 15.12 1.50 -10.05
C LEU A 451 15.78 0.26 -9.44
N LYS A 452 16.82 0.42 -8.61
CA LYS A 452 17.50 -0.70 -7.95
C LYS A 452 16.58 -1.45 -6.99
N GLU A 453 15.78 -0.72 -6.21
CA GLU A 453 14.82 -1.30 -5.27
C GLU A 453 13.69 -2.04 -6.00
N LEU A 454 13.17 -1.49 -7.10
CA LEU A 454 12.19 -2.19 -7.96
C LEU A 454 12.78 -3.47 -8.55
N ALA A 455 14.02 -3.43 -9.05
CA ALA A 455 14.73 -4.61 -9.55
C ALA A 455 14.88 -5.69 -8.47
N SER A 456 15.24 -5.30 -7.23
CA SER A 456 15.29 -6.19 -6.07
C SER A 456 13.92 -6.79 -5.71
N ALA A 457 12.83 -6.12 -6.09
CA ALA A 457 11.46 -6.61 -5.96
C ALA A 457 11.01 -7.48 -7.14
N ASN A 458 11.91 -7.91 -8.04
CA ASN A 458 11.57 -8.59 -9.29
C ASN A 458 10.73 -7.76 -10.28
N ILE A 459 10.77 -6.43 -10.18
CA ILE A 459 9.99 -5.53 -11.03
C ILE A 459 10.91 -4.78 -11.98
N PHE A 460 10.61 -4.88 -13.28
CA PHE A 460 11.18 -4.03 -14.31
C PHE A 460 10.12 -2.99 -14.74
N PRO A 461 10.38 -1.68 -14.63
CA PRO A 461 9.39 -0.64 -14.93
C PRO A 461 8.92 -0.57 -16.40
N GLY A 462 9.71 -1.07 -17.35
CA GLY A 462 9.48 -0.80 -18.78
C GLY A 462 9.90 0.62 -19.13
N ASP A 463 8.93 1.54 -19.26
CA ASP A 463 9.18 2.96 -19.55
C ASP A 463 9.72 3.70 -18.32
N MET A 464 11.04 3.90 -18.28
CA MET A 464 11.74 4.53 -17.17
C MET A 464 11.79 6.07 -17.23
N LEU A 465 11.06 6.72 -18.16
CA LEU A 465 11.06 8.18 -18.28
C LEU A 465 10.62 8.88 -16.98
N TYR A 466 11.22 10.04 -16.67
CA TYR A 466 10.91 10.81 -15.46
C TYR A 466 9.43 11.20 -15.31
N LYS A 467 8.68 11.29 -16.42
CA LYS A 467 7.24 11.57 -16.40
C LYS A 467 6.39 10.44 -15.76
N ASN A 468 6.94 9.23 -15.65
CA ASN A 468 6.27 8.03 -15.08
C ASN A 468 6.56 7.84 -13.58
N PHE A 469 7.38 8.73 -13.03
CA PHE A 469 7.74 8.77 -11.62
C PHE A 469 7.22 10.05 -10.99
N GLY A 470 6.87 9.95 -9.72
CA GLY A 470 6.34 11.02 -8.90
C GLY A 470 7.19 11.24 -7.67
N MET A 471 7.35 12.50 -7.31
CA MET A 471 7.97 12.92 -6.07
C MET A 471 6.91 13.03 -4.96
N THR A 472 7.16 12.38 -3.84
CA THR A 472 6.38 12.60 -2.61
C THR A 472 6.71 13.97 -2.02
N ARG A 473 5.87 14.46 -1.09
CA ARG A 473 6.16 15.67 -0.30
C ARG A 473 7.46 15.61 0.51
N PHE A 474 8.08 14.42 0.61
CA PHE A 474 9.26 14.14 1.41
C PHE A 474 10.48 13.78 0.57
N GLY A 475 10.45 14.08 -0.74
CA GLY A 475 11.62 13.89 -1.59
C GLY A 475 11.88 12.44 -2.02
N ARG A 476 10.90 11.53 -1.87
CA ARG A 476 11.01 10.15 -2.35
C ARG A 476 10.36 9.98 -3.73
N VAL A 477 11.07 9.31 -4.61
CA VAL A 477 10.68 8.95 -5.97
C VAL A 477 9.87 7.66 -5.94
N ILE A 478 8.66 7.72 -6.50
CA ILE A 478 7.67 6.63 -6.58
C ILE A 478 7.25 6.45 -8.04
N PHE A 479 7.30 5.22 -8.52
CA PHE A 479 6.77 4.80 -9.80
C PHE A 479 5.24 4.68 -9.76
N TYR A 480 4.55 5.19 -10.77
CA TYR A 480 3.09 5.18 -10.82
C TYR A 480 2.48 4.82 -12.19
N ASP A 481 3.28 4.55 -13.22
CA ASP A 481 2.77 4.16 -14.54
C ASP A 481 3.00 2.67 -14.78
N TYR A 482 1.94 1.86 -14.77
CA TYR A 482 2.08 0.40 -14.73
C TYR A 482 1.77 -0.27 -16.06
N ASP A 483 1.59 0.48 -17.15
CA ASP A 483 1.20 -0.09 -18.44
C ASP A 483 2.28 -0.99 -19.06
N GLU A 484 3.57 -0.71 -18.82
CA GLU A 484 4.71 -1.48 -19.33
C GLU A 484 5.49 -2.27 -18.27
N ILE A 485 4.95 -2.39 -17.06
CA ILE A 485 5.63 -3.12 -15.99
C ILE A 485 5.74 -4.61 -16.32
N GLU A 486 6.94 -5.18 -16.17
CA GLU A 486 7.19 -6.60 -16.37
C GLU A 486 7.94 -7.20 -15.19
N TYR A 487 7.88 -8.52 -15.04
CA TYR A 487 8.78 -9.21 -14.13
C TYR A 487 10.20 -9.16 -14.69
N MET A 488 11.15 -8.78 -13.85
CA MET A 488 12.55 -8.76 -14.26
C MET A 488 13.05 -10.16 -14.66
N THR A 489 12.49 -11.23 -14.07
CA THR A 489 12.75 -12.61 -14.48
C THR A 489 12.30 -12.95 -15.90
N ASP A 490 11.33 -12.21 -16.44
CA ASP A 490 10.77 -12.44 -17.77
C ASP A 490 11.48 -11.59 -18.84
N CYS A 491 12.25 -10.58 -18.43
CA CYS A 491 13.09 -9.77 -19.31
C CYS A 491 14.42 -10.47 -19.66
N ASN A 492 14.91 -10.23 -20.87
CA ASN A 492 16.21 -10.71 -21.35
C ASN A 492 17.18 -9.53 -21.49
N PHE A 493 17.99 -9.31 -20.45
CA PHE A 493 18.98 -8.23 -20.43
C PHE A 493 20.19 -8.63 -21.26
N ARG A 494 20.50 -7.87 -22.31
CA ARG A 494 21.55 -8.18 -23.28
C ARG A 494 22.46 -6.98 -23.48
N LYS A 495 23.69 -7.27 -23.88
CA LYS A 495 24.62 -6.25 -24.38
C LYS A 495 24.29 -5.92 -25.83
N ILE A 496 24.41 -4.65 -26.22
CA ILE A 496 24.36 -4.27 -27.64
C ILE A 496 25.58 -4.88 -28.35
N PRO A 497 25.39 -5.67 -29.42
CA PRO A 497 26.50 -6.21 -30.19
C PRO A 497 27.37 -5.10 -30.78
N GLU A 498 28.68 -5.32 -30.86
CA GLU A 498 29.57 -4.40 -31.56
C GLU A 498 29.16 -4.25 -33.02
N ALA A 499 29.23 -3.03 -33.55
CA ALA A 499 28.90 -2.77 -34.94
C ALA A 499 29.86 -3.56 -35.84
N PRO A 500 29.36 -4.35 -36.80
CA PRO A 500 30.22 -5.19 -37.64
C PRO A 500 31.12 -4.37 -38.58
N ASN A 501 30.77 -3.11 -38.83
CA ASN A 501 31.50 -2.16 -39.67
C ASN A 501 31.12 -0.70 -39.34
N PRO A 502 31.90 0.30 -39.79
CA PRO A 502 31.63 1.71 -39.54
C PRO A 502 30.29 2.20 -40.13
N GLU A 503 29.82 1.62 -41.23
CA GLU A 503 28.54 1.99 -41.84
C GLU A 503 27.36 1.66 -40.91
N MET A 504 27.39 0.51 -40.23
CA MET A 504 26.35 0.13 -39.27
C MET A 504 26.39 0.96 -37.99
N GLU A 505 27.56 1.47 -37.58
CA GLU A 505 27.67 2.39 -36.44
C GLU A 505 26.93 3.72 -36.69
N MET A 506 26.83 4.13 -37.95
CA MET A 506 26.11 5.33 -38.39
C MET A 506 24.66 5.05 -38.84
N SER A 507 24.22 3.79 -38.82
CA SER A 507 22.89 3.39 -39.28
C SER A 507 21.80 3.84 -38.31
N GLY A 508 20.68 4.32 -38.86
CA GLY A 508 19.44 4.55 -38.09
C GLY A 508 18.61 3.27 -37.89
N GLU A 509 19.00 2.17 -38.55
CA GLU A 509 18.35 0.85 -38.44
C GLU A 509 19.18 -0.11 -37.58
N VAL A 510 18.50 -0.89 -36.75
CA VAL A 510 19.12 -1.88 -35.86
C VAL A 510 19.62 -3.07 -36.68
N TRP A 511 20.93 -3.38 -36.58
CA TRP A 511 21.58 -4.45 -37.37
C TRP A 511 21.57 -5.84 -36.72
N TYR A 512 20.99 -5.97 -35.53
CA TYR A 512 20.91 -7.21 -34.76
C TYR A 512 19.46 -7.58 -34.44
N PRO A 513 19.13 -8.87 -34.30
CA PRO A 513 17.77 -9.29 -33.98
C PRO A 513 17.39 -8.88 -32.55
N VAL A 514 16.27 -8.16 -32.46
CA VAL A 514 15.62 -7.77 -31.20
C VAL A 514 14.31 -8.54 -31.07
N HIS A 515 14.18 -9.29 -29.97
CA HIS A 515 12.95 -10.03 -29.66
C HIS A 515 12.12 -9.32 -28.59
N LYS A 516 10.84 -9.65 -28.50
CA LYS A 516 9.97 -9.17 -27.42
C LYS A 516 10.56 -9.58 -26.06
N GLY A 517 10.76 -8.61 -25.18
CA GLY A 517 11.36 -8.82 -23.86
C GLY A 517 12.87 -8.66 -23.81
N ASP A 518 13.55 -8.46 -24.94
CA ASP A 518 14.96 -8.02 -24.93
C ASP A 518 15.06 -6.59 -24.41
N VAL A 519 16.01 -6.37 -23.49
CA VAL A 519 16.29 -5.08 -22.88
C VAL A 519 17.79 -4.81 -22.99
N PHE A 520 18.14 -3.62 -23.48
CA PHE A 520 19.53 -3.17 -23.66
C PHE A 520 19.82 -1.97 -22.74
N PRO A 521 20.38 -2.21 -21.53
CA PRO A 521 20.60 -1.13 -20.56
C PRO A 521 21.49 0.02 -21.04
N GLU A 522 22.35 -0.24 -22.02
CA GLU A 522 23.19 0.79 -22.64
C GLU A 522 22.38 1.88 -23.36
N GLU A 523 21.18 1.56 -23.84
CA GLU A 523 20.30 2.54 -24.50
C GLU A 523 19.65 3.50 -23.51
N PHE A 524 19.60 3.17 -22.22
CA PHE A 524 18.95 4.03 -21.23
C PHE A 524 19.63 5.41 -21.11
N ALA A 525 20.95 5.48 -21.31
CA ALA A 525 21.70 6.71 -21.11
C ALA A 525 21.35 7.80 -22.14
N PRO A 526 21.32 7.53 -23.46
CA PRO A 526 20.80 8.48 -24.45
C PRO A 526 19.39 9.00 -24.16
N PHE A 527 18.46 8.15 -23.69
CA PHE A 527 17.07 8.52 -23.46
C PHE A 527 16.85 9.28 -22.14
N LEU A 528 17.54 8.90 -21.06
CA LEU A 528 17.33 9.47 -19.72
C LEU A 528 18.28 10.64 -19.41
N LEU A 529 19.51 10.61 -19.93
CA LEU A 529 20.61 11.47 -19.49
C LEU A 529 20.96 12.54 -20.53
N GLY A 530 19.95 13.19 -21.10
CA GLY A 530 20.12 14.27 -22.07
C GLY A 530 20.65 15.57 -21.47
N GLU A 531 20.34 15.85 -20.20
CA GLU A 531 20.84 17.04 -19.50
C GLU A 531 22.22 16.78 -18.84
N PRO A 532 23.25 17.63 -19.06
CA PRO A 532 24.60 17.39 -18.55
C PRO A 532 24.69 17.22 -17.03
N ASP A 533 23.99 18.04 -16.26
CA ASP A 533 24.02 18.00 -14.79
C ASP A 533 23.41 16.69 -14.26
N VAL A 534 22.28 16.27 -14.87
CA VAL A 534 21.61 15.00 -14.55
C VAL A 534 22.52 13.83 -14.91
N ARG A 535 23.15 13.87 -16.09
CA ARG A 535 24.07 12.84 -16.57
C ARG A 535 25.26 12.67 -15.63
N GLN A 536 25.87 13.77 -15.18
CA GLN A 536 27.02 13.73 -14.28
C GLN A 536 26.67 13.05 -12.96
N VAL A 537 25.56 13.46 -12.33
CA VAL A 537 25.10 12.89 -11.06
C VAL A 537 24.74 11.41 -11.24
N PHE A 538 23.97 11.07 -12.27
CA PHE A 538 23.55 9.68 -12.51
C PHE A 538 24.75 8.76 -12.77
N LEU A 539 25.71 9.17 -13.61
CA LEU A 539 26.91 8.37 -13.87
C LEU A 539 27.81 8.24 -12.63
N LYS A 540 27.82 9.23 -11.74
CA LYS A 540 28.57 9.14 -10.47
C LYS A 540 27.99 8.06 -9.55
N HIS A 541 26.67 7.97 -9.43
CA HIS A 541 26.01 7.13 -8.41
C HIS A 541 25.40 5.81 -8.94
N HIS A 542 25.06 5.76 -10.23
CA HIS A 542 24.18 4.73 -10.81
C HIS A 542 24.64 4.21 -12.18
N ARG A 543 25.94 4.30 -12.49
CA ARG A 543 26.49 3.77 -13.74
C ARG A 543 26.21 2.27 -13.94
N ASP A 544 26.09 1.52 -12.86
CA ASP A 544 25.74 0.10 -12.86
C ASP A 544 24.37 -0.19 -13.50
N LEU A 545 23.41 0.74 -13.41
CA LEU A 545 22.09 0.57 -14.05
C LEU A 545 22.15 0.54 -15.58
N LEU A 546 23.24 1.05 -16.17
CA LEU A 546 23.46 1.13 -17.61
C LEU A 546 24.19 -0.09 -18.17
N THR A 547 24.36 -1.15 -17.38
CA THR A 547 25.06 -2.36 -17.82
C THR A 547 24.20 -3.60 -17.61
N PRO A 548 24.21 -4.57 -18.55
CA PRO A 548 23.42 -5.79 -18.42
C PRO A 548 23.81 -6.63 -17.21
N GLU A 549 25.06 -6.55 -16.75
CA GLU A 549 25.58 -7.34 -15.62
C GLU A 549 24.84 -7.06 -14.31
N PHE A 550 24.45 -5.80 -14.06
CA PHE A 550 23.65 -5.46 -12.89
C PHE A 550 22.32 -6.21 -12.88
N TRP A 551 21.59 -6.13 -14.00
CA TRP A 551 20.26 -6.70 -14.13
C TRP A 551 20.29 -8.24 -14.16
N GLN A 552 21.26 -8.82 -14.89
CA GLN A 552 21.50 -10.26 -14.91
C GLN A 552 21.85 -10.79 -13.53
N GLY A 553 22.76 -10.12 -12.81
CA GLY A 553 23.14 -10.52 -11.45
C GLY A 553 21.97 -10.44 -10.46
N LYS A 554 21.11 -9.42 -10.57
CA LYS A 554 19.87 -9.33 -9.78
C LYS A 554 18.89 -10.46 -10.12
N LYS A 555 18.70 -10.74 -11.41
CA LYS A 555 17.84 -11.83 -11.90
C LYS A 555 18.31 -13.20 -11.40
N GLU A 556 19.60 -13.50 -11.47
CA GLU A 556 20.18 -14.75 -10.98
C GLU A 556 19.95 -14.95 -9.47
N ARG A 557 20.17 -13.89 -8.67
CA ARG A 557 19.92 -13.94 -7.21
C ARG A 557 18.47 -14.25 -6.89
N LEU A 558 17.52 -13.61 -7.58
CA LEU A 558 16.09 -13.88 -7.39
C LEU A 558 15.72 -15.30 -7.79
N GLN A 559 16.29 -15.83 -8.88
CA GLN A 559 16.08 -17.21 -9.30
C GLN A 559 16.64 -18.23 -8.30
N GLN A 560 17.69 -17.86 -7.56
CA GLN A 560 18.21 -18.65 -6.43
C GLN A 560 17.38 -18.50 -5.14
N GLY A 561 16.32 -17.69 -5.14
CA GLY A 561 15.51 -17.40 -3.95
C GLY A 561 16.18 -16.44 -2.95
N LEU A 562 17.24 -15.75 -3.36
CA LEU A 562 17.93 -14.75 -2.55
C LEU A 562 17.22 -13.40 -2.70
N PHE A 563 16.43 -13.05 -1.70
CA PHE A 563 15.82 -11.72 -1.60
C PHE A 563 16.81 -10.74 -0.97
N ASP A 564 16.84 -9.50 -1.43
CA ASP A 564 17.62 -8.44 -0.78
C ASP A 564 16.94 -7.96 0.52
N ASP A 565 17.72 -7.39 1.42
CA ASP A 565 17.19 -6.76 2.62
C ASP A 565 16.65 -5.37 2.29
N PHE A 566 15.47 -5.07 2.81
CA PHE A 566 14.82 -3.78 2.61
C PHE A 566 14.46 -3.17 3.97
N TYR A 567 15.02 -1.99 4.26
CA TYR A 567 14.80 -1.28 5.51
C TYR A 567 13.95 -0.02 5.28
N PRO A 568 12.69 0.01 5.76
CA PRO A 568 11.79 1.15 5.60
C PRO A 568 12.06 2.28 6.60
N TYR A 569 13.32 2.55 6.92
CA TYR A 569 13.77 3.56 7.88
C TYR A 569 15.22 3.95 7.60
N PRO A 570 15.68 5.11 8.10
CA PRO A 570 17.05 5.60 7.87
C PRO A 570 18.13 4.61 8.30
N GLN A 571 19.26 4.59 7.60
CA GLN A 571 20.47 3.92 8.07
C GLN A 571 20.97 4.56 9.39
N SER A 572 20.82 5.87 9.58
CA SER A 572 21.26 6.58 10.81
C SER A 572 20.60 6.06 12.10
N VAL A 573 19.41 5.46 12.02
CA VAL A 573 18.70 4.92 13.18
C VAL A 573 19.02 3.46 13.48
N ARG A 574 19.78 2.79 12.61
CA ARG A 574 20.25 1.42 12.82
C ARG A 574 21.34 1.39 13.89
N PHE A 575 21.36 0.34 14.71
CA PHE A 575 22.40 0.17 15.73
C PHE A 575 23.74 -0.22 15.12
N ASN A 576 23.71 -0.95 14.02
CA ASN A 576 24.86 -1.30 13.20
C ASN A 576 24.57 -0.90 11.75
N PRO A 577 24.76 0.39 11.40
CA PRO A 577 24.53 0.84 10.03
C PRO A 577 25.53 0.18 9.10
N GLU A 578 25.07 -0.27 7.94
CA GLU A 578 25.96 -0.44 6.80
C GLU A 578 26.41 0.95 6.33
N GLN A 579 27.56 1.06 5.67
CA GLN A 579 27.95 2.36 5.09
C GLN A 579 26.83 2.82 4.14
N THR A 580 26.15 3.90 4.50
CA THR A 580 25.17 4.56 3.63
C THR A 580 25.88 4.91 2.33
N ALA A 581 25.38 4.42 1.21
CA ALA A 581 25.94 4.74 -0.10
C ALA A 581 26.00 6.28 -0.26
N GLU A 582 27.12 6.80 -0.75
CA GLU A 582 27.33 8.25 -0.89
C GLU A 582 26.16 8.88 -1.67
N GLY A 583 25.52 9.90 -1.08
CA GLY A 583 24.41 10.63 -1.70
C GLY A 583 23.00 10.05 -1.49
N LEU A 584 22.85 8.84 -0.92
CA LEU A 584 21.53 8.35 -0.50
C LEU A 584 21.03 9.24 0.64
N ALA A 585 19.89 9.91 0.45
CA ALA A 585 19.25 10.67 1.51
C ALA A 585 18.90 9.72 2.66
N ASP A 586 19.52 9.94 3.82
CA ASP A 586 19.25 9.19 5.05
C ASP A 586 18.00 9.72 5.77
N ASP A 587 17.09 10.31 5.01
CA ASP A 587 15.78 10.78 5.42
C ASP A 587 14.75 9.99 4.62
N THR A 588 14.11 9.01 5.25
CA THR A 588 13.03 8.25 4.62
C THR A 588 11.72 9.02 4.73
N ASP A 589 10.83 9.05 3.71
CA ASP A 589 9.40 9.52 3.72
C ASP A 589 8.88 10.33 4.96
N VAL A 590 9.62 11.32 5.46
CA VAL A 590 9.42 11.96 6.79
C VAL A 590 8.61 13.24 6.72
#